data_AF-A0A961V9R1-F1
#
_entry.id   AF-A0A961V9R1-F1
#
_cell.length_a   1.000
_cell.length_b   1.000
_cell.length_c   1.000
_cell.angle_alpha   90.00
_cell.angle_beta   90.00
_cell.angle_gamma   90.00
#
_symmetry.space_group_name_H-M   'P 1'
#
loop_
_entity.id
_entity.type
_entity.pdbx_description
1 polymer ?
#
loop_
_entity_poly.entity_id
_entity_poly.type
_entity_poly.pdbx_seq_one_letter_code
_entity_poly.pdbx_strand_id
1 'polypeptide(L)'
;WLGDMFDPQLAGYWGTDDFSQAMETSLAVIGDNIAKVDGIKISLLDKEKEIVMRRRLPDGVKMYTGDDFNYAELIEGDGDGFSHALLGIFDPLAPAAAYAVEKLGEGDARAFRDTLDPTVPLSRLIFRAPTQYYKTGIVFLAWLNGFQDHFIMLNGAQAMRPLPYFVDIFKLADGCGLLAKPDLAVERMKKLLAVYGL
;
A
#
# COMPACT_ATOMS: atom_id res chain seq x y z
N TRP A 1 3.21 1.03 -13.48
CA TRP A 1 3.75 -0.32 -13.66
C TRP A 1 3.24 -1.20 -12.53
N LEU A 2 2.21 -2.01 -12.81
CA LEU A 2 1.68 -3.01 -11.88
C LEU A 2 2.38 -4.34 -12.18
N GLY A 3 3.00 -4.97 -11.19
CA GLY A 3 3.63 -6.27 -11.43
C GLY A 3 2.65 -7.44 -11.29
N ASP A 4 3.17 -8.63 -11.60
CA ASP A 4 2.44 -9.90 -11.69
C ASP A 4 1.90 -10.47 -10.36
N MET A 5 2.54 -10.18 -9.21
CA MET A 5 1.99 -10.53 -7.89
C MET A 5 0.63 -9.88 -7.60
N PHE A 6 0.30 -8.78 -8.27
CA PHE A 6 -1.00 -8.12 -8.18
C PHE A 6 -1.95 -8.58 -9.29
N ASP A 7 -1.44 -8.78 -10.50
CA ASP A 7 -2.18 -9.33 -11.64
C ASP A 7 -1.27 -10.23 -12.50
N PRO A 8 -1.38 -11.57 -12.38
CA PRO A 8 -0.52 -12.50 -13.12
C PRO A 8 -0.58 -12.37 -14.64
N GLN A 9 -1.63 -11.75 -15.20
CA GLN A 9 -1.75 -11.52 -16.64
C GLN A 9 -0.81 -10.41 -17.15
N LEU A 10 -0.18 -9.65 -16.25
CA LEU A 10 0.82 -8.63 -16.56
C LEU A 10 2.26 -9.14 -16.47
N ALA A 11 2.47 -10.47 -16.38
CA ALA A 11 3.81 -11.04 -16.49
C ALA A 11 4.49 -10.59 -17.80
N GLY A 12 5.75 -10.19 -17.71
CA GLY A 12 6.51 -9.65 -18.85
C GLY A 12 6.07 -8.26 -19.34
N TYR A 13 5.32 -7.48 -18.55
CA TYR A 13 4.95 -6.11 -18.93
C TYR A 13 6.20 -5.28 -19.28
N TRP A 14 6.07 -4.41 -20.29
CA TRP A 14 7.18 -3.76 -21.01
C TRP A 14 7.99 -4.66 -21.94
N GLY A 15 7.55 -5.90 -22.19
CA GLY A 15 8.06 -6.77 -23.25
C GLY A 15 9.16 -7.74 -22.82
N THR A 16 9.43 -7.87 -21.51
CA THR A 16 10.49 -8.72 -20.96
C THR A 16 10.27 -8.98 -19.48
N ASP A 17 10.80 -10.11 -18.98
CA ASP A 17 10.82 -10.45 -17.55
C ASP A 17 12.07 -9.88 -16.83
N ASP A 18 13.03 -9.34 -17.57
CA ASP A 18 14.22 -8.69 -17.00
C ASP A 18 13.89 -7.26 -16.56
N PHE A 19 13.98 -6.99 -15.25
CA PHE A 19 13.65 -5.68 -14.69
C PHE A 19 14.44 -4.53 -15.35
N SER A 20 15.74 -4.72 -15.58
CA SER A 20 16.60 -3.66 -16.13
C SER A 20 16.14 -3.29 -17.54
N GLN A 21 15.88 -4.27 -18.40
CA GLN A 21 15.38 -4.04 -19.76
C GLN A 21 13.95 -3.48 -19.78
N ALA A 22 13.07 -3.95 -18.90
CA ALA A 22 11.72 -3.42 -18.76
C ALA A 22 11.74 -1.95 -18.30
N MET A 23 12.65 -1.61 -17.38
CA MET A 23 12.86 -0.25 -16.90
C MET A 23 13.38 0.65 -18.03
N GLU A 24 14.35 0.21 -18.85
CA GLU A 24 14.80 1.00 -20.01
C GLU A 24 13.63 1.34 -20.95
N THR A 25 12.77 0.36 -21.23
CA THR A 25 11.58 0.57 -22.08
C THR A 25 10.62 1.57 -21.46
N SER A 26 10.35 1.46 -20.15
CA SER A 26 9.49 2.40 -19.43
C SER A 26 10.07 3.81 -19.40
N LEU A 27 11.37 3.95 -19.14
CA LEU A 27 12.07 5.24 -19.14
C LEU A 27 12.10 5.88 -20.53
N ALA A 28 12.26 5.11 -21.60
CA ALA A 28 12.20 5.62 -22.97
C ALA A 28 10.80 6.20 -23.29
N VAL A 29 9.72 5.47 -22.97
CA VAL A 29 8.35 5.95 -23.16
C VAL A 29 8.09 7.26 -22.40
N ILE A 30 8.58 7.36 -21.15
CA ILE A 30 8.48 8.57 -20.34
C ILE A 30 9.29 9.70 -20.98
N GLY A 31 10.54 9.45 -21.37
CA GLY A 31 11.45 10.42 -21.97
C GLY A 31 10.90 11.03 -23.26
N ASP A 32 10.27 10.22 -24.11
CA ASP A 32 9.64 10.67 -25.36
C ASP A 32 8.37 11.50 -25.13
N ASN A 33 7.82 11.49 -23.91
CA ASN A 33 6.51 12.06 -23.59
C ASN A 33 6.48 12.89 -22.29
N ILE A 34 7.61 13.47 -21.87
CA ILE A 34 7.75 14.17 -20.57
C ILE A 34 6.62 15.19 -20.32
N ALA A 35 6.26 15.99 -21.33
CA ALA A 35 5.20 17.00 -21.22
C ALA A 35 3.79 16.43 -20.94
N LYS A 36 3.60 15.12 -21.08
CA LYS A 36 2.32 14.41 -20.89
C LYS A 36 2.33 13.47 -19.68
N VAL A 37 3.47 13.30 -19.00
CA VAL A 37 3.65 12.34 -17.92
C VAL A 37 4.03 13.09 -16.65
N ASP A 38 3.08 13.26 -15.73
CA ASP A 38 3.36 13.83 -14.40
C ASP A 38 4.23 12.89 -13.54
N GLY A 39 4.06 11.57 -13.70
CA GLY A 39 4.84 10.60 -12.96
C GLY A 39 4.53 9.16 -13.31
N ILE A 40 5.26 8.25 -12.68
CA ILE A 40 5.04 6.81 -12.75
C ILE A 40 4.80 6.23 -11.35
N LYS A 41 3.74 5.44 -11.22
CA LYS A 41 3.57 4.53 -10.08
C LYS A 41 4.24 3.19 -10.36
N ILE A 42 5.08 2.70 -9.47
CA ILE A 42 5.63 1.34 -9.53
C ILE A 42 5.09 0.48 -8.38
N SER A 43 4.52 -0.68 -8.72
CA SER A 43 3.95 -1.64 -7.76
C SER A 43 4.58 -3.01 -7.95
N LEU A 44 5.88 -3.07 -7.65
CA LEU A 44 6.71 -4.28 -7.72
C LEU A 44 7.10 -4.82 -6.33
N LEU A 45 6.74 -4.12 -5.26
CA LEU A 45 7.05 -4.47 -3.85
C LEU A 45 8.54 -4.73 -3.60
N ASP A 46 9.38 -3.99 -4.31
CA ASP A 46 10.83 -4.11 -4.29
C ASP A 46 11.43 -2.69 -4.25
N LYS A 47 11.84 -2.30 -3.04
CA LYS A 47 12.29 -0.92 -2.77
C LYS A 47 13.53 -0.55 -3.59
N GLU A 48 14.44 -1.49 -3.83
CA GLU A 48 15.68 -1.21 -4.55
C GLU A 48 15.39 -0.89 -6.01
N LYS A 49 14.44 -1.61 -6.63
CA LYS A 49 13.97 -1.31 -7.98
C LYS A 49 13.37 0.08 -8.09
N GLU A 50 12.58 0.50 -7.10
CA GLU A 50 12.02 1.85 -7.05
C GLU A 50 13.11 2.92 -6.92
N ILE A 51 14.08 2.72 -6.02
CA ILE A 51 15.20 3.65 -5.80
C ILE A 51 16.05 3.78 -7.06
N VAL A 52 16.38 2.67 -7.74
CA VAL A 52 17.11 2.68 -9.01
C VAL A 52 16.35 3.48 -10.07
N MET A 53 15.04 3.28 -10.18
CA MET A 53 14.23 3.96 -11.20
C MET A 53 14.05 5.44 -10.90
N ARG A 54 13.76 5.84 -9.64
CA ARG A 54 13.50 7.26 -9.30
C ARG A 54 14.70 8.16 -9.57
N ARG A 55 15.92 7.64 -9.40
CA ARG A 55 17.18 8.35 -9.68
C ARG A 55 17.44 8.59 -11.17
N ARG A 56 16.65 7.95 -12.04
CA ARG A 56 16.79 8.00 -13.50
C ARG A 56 15.61 8.68 -14.20
N LEU A 57 14.60 9.12 -13.45
CA LEU A 57 13.47 9.82 -14.03
C LEU A 57 13.92 11.19 -14.58
N PRO A 58 13.38 11.63 -15.73
CA PRO A 58 13.61 12.98 -16.21
C PRO A 58 13.12 14.04 -15.22
N ASP A 59 13.75 15.20 -15.22
CA ASP A 59 13.34 16.34 -14.38
C ASP A 59 11.84 16.65 -14.56
N GLY A 60 11.14 16.80 -13.43
CA GLY A 60 9.71 17.07 -13.40
C GLY A 60 8.80 15.84 -13.45
N VAL A 61 9.33 14.64 -13.74
CA VAL A 61 8.56 13.39 -13.68
C VAL A 61 8.68 12.77 -12.29
N LYS A 62 7.56 12.60 -11.60
CA LYS A 62 7.51 12.09 -10.23
C LYS A 62 7.59 10.57 -10.18
N MET A 63 8.35 10.05 -9.22
CA MET A 63 8.14 8.69 -8.73
C MET A 63 6.96 8.68 -7.76
N TYR A 64 5.93 7.87 -8.03
CA TYR A 64 4.88 7.54 -7.08
C TYR A 64 5.14 6.14 -6.53
N THR A 65 5.48 6.02 -5.25
CA THR A 65 5.60 4.71 -4.63
C THR A 65 4.25 4.00 -4.66
N GLY A 66 4.28 2.77 -5.16
CA GLY A 66 3.21 1.80 -5.04
C GLY A 66 3.65 0.59 -4.21
N ASP A 67 4.67 0.77 -3.37
CA ASP A 67 5.24 -0.24 -2.49
C ASP A 67 4.64 -0.13 -1.08
N ASP A 68 3.55 -0.87 -0.87
CA ASP A 68 2.87 -0.93 0.42
C ASP A 68 3.71 -1.67 1.51
N PHE A 69 4.88 -2.23 1.20
CA PHE A 69 5.78 -2.87 2.18
C PHE A 69 6.82 -1.90 2.76
N ASN A 70 7.17 -0.85 2.01
CA ASN A 70 8.34 0.00 2.30
C ASN A 70 8.03 1.52 2.20
N TYR A 71 6.76 1.90 2.02
CA TYR A 71 6.32 3.27 1.75
C TYR A 71 6.90 4.35 2.67
N ALA A 72 6.98 4.13 3.98
CA ALA A 72 7.48 5.17 4.89
C ALA A 72 8.92 5.60 4.54
N GLU A 73 9.80 4.63 4.29
CA GLU A 73 11.19 4.87 3.85
C GLU A 73 11.27 5.51 2.47
N LEU A 74 10.43 5.05 1.55
CA LEU A 74 10.44 5.56 0.18
C LEU A 74 9.93 7.00 0.08
N ILE A 75 8.93 7.36 0.90
CA ILE A 75 8.33 8.70 0.96
C ILE A 75 9.25 9.69 1.67
N GLU A 76 9.88 9.31 2.78
CA GLU A 76 10.90 10.15 3.42
C GLU A 76 12.08 10.41 2.47
N GLY A 77 12.45 9.38 1.71
CA GLY A 77 13.51 9.43 0.72
C GLY A 77 14.87 9.04 1.25
N ASP A 78 15.85 9.11 0.35
CA ASP A 78 17.26 9.09 0.67
C ASP A 78 17.86 10.47 0.41
N GLY A 79 19.12 10.69 0.78
CA GLY A 79 19.80 11.97 0.55
C GLY A 79 19.91 12.39 -0.93
N ASP A 80 19.56 11.51 -1.87
CA ASP A 80 19.55 11.76 -3.31
C ASP A 80 18.14 12.05 -3.87
N GLY A 81 17.08 11.64 -3.17
CA GLY A 81 15.69 11.90 -3.58
C GLY A 81 14.64 11.11 -2.82
N PHE A 82 13.37 11.45 -3.07
CA PHE A 82 12.21 10.83 -2.42
C PHE A 82 11.15 10.40 -3.44
N SER A 83 10.19 9.59 -2.99
CA SER A 83 9.03 9.19 -3.78
C SER A 83 7.76 9.87 -3.28
N HIS A 84 6.91 10.35 -4.19
CA HIS A 84 5.52 10.70 -3.87
C HIS A 84 4.72 9.42 -3.58
N ALA A 85 3.47 9.53 -3.12
CA ALA A 85 2.69 8.35 -2.72
C ALA A 85 1.43 8.16 -3.60
N LEU A 86 1.22 6.93 -4.08
CA LEU A 86 -0.07 6.48 -4.61
C LEU A 86 -0.28 5.03 -4.16
N LEU A 87 -0.75 4.86 -2.93
CA LEU A 87 -0.70 3.59 -2.18
C LEU A 87 -2.09 3.05 -1.85
N GLY A 88 -2.20 1.72 -1.81
CA GLY A 88 -3.44 1.08 -1.35
C GLY A 88 -3.57 1.13 0.17
N ILE A 89 -2.45 1.04 0.90
CA ILE A 89 -2.46 1.10 2.37
C ILE A 89 -2.87 2.48 2.91
N PHE A 90 -2.73 3.55 2.11
CA PHE A 90 -3.19 4.88 2.54
C PHE A 90 -4.71 4.95 2.74
N ASP A 91 -5.50 4.06 2.16
CA ASP A 91 -6.96 3.98 2.39
C ASP A 91 -7.27 3.73 3.88
N PRO A 92 -6.90 2.59 4.49
CA PRO A 92 -7.17 2.35 5.91
C PRO A 92 -6.33 3.22 6.85
N LEU A 93 -5.26 3.85 6.36
CA LEU A 93 -4.39 4.74 7.13
C LEU A 93 -4.71 6.22 6.92
N ALA A 94 -5.78 6.59 6.22
CA ALA A 94 -5.96 7.95 5.70
C ALA A 94 -5.71 9.08 6.74
N PRO A 95 -6.22 9.03 7.99
CA PRO A 95 -5.93 10.05 9.00
C PRO A 95 -4.45 10.09 9.40
N ALA A 96 -3.83 8.92 9.62
CA ALA A 96 -2.42 8.81 10.01
C ALA A 96 -1.50 9.24 8.87
N ALA A 97 -1.81 8.85 7.63
CA ALA A 97 -1.07 9.25 6.44
C ALA A 97 -1.15 10.75 6.20
N ALA A 98 -2.33 11.37 6.35
CA ALA A 98 -2.49 12.81 6.22
C ALA A 98 -1.65 13.57 7.24
N TYR A 99 -1.74 13.20 8.53
CA TYR A 99 -0.94 13.81 9.59
C TYR A 99 0.56 13.63 9.36
N ALA A 100 1.01 12.42 9.03
CA ALA A 100 2.42 12.16 8.80
C ALA A 100 2.97 12.98 7.64
N VAL A 101 2.27 13.01 6.50
CA VAL A 101 2.71 13.75 5.31
C VAL A 101 2.73 15.26 5.57
N GLU A 102 1.78 15.79 6.34
CA GLU A 102 1.81 17.19 6.80
C GLU A 102 3.08 17.47 7.63
N LYS A 103 3.39 16.61 8.62
CA LYS A 103 4.60 16.74 9.44
C LYS A 103 5.88 16.68 8.62
N LEU A 104 5.93 15.79 7.63
CA LEU A 104 7.07 15.71 6.71
C LEU A 104 7.22 17.02 5.91
N GLY A 105 6.11 17.61 5.45
CA GLY A 105 6.10 18.90 4.76
C GLY A 105 6.55 20.08 5.64
N GLU A 106 6.39 19.97 6.95
CA GLU A 106 6.91 20.91 7.96
C GLU A 106 8.40 20.68 8.32
N GLY A 107 9.02 19.64 7.76
CA GLY A 107 10.40 19.26 8.04
C GLY A 107 10.58 18.34 9.27
N ASP A 108 9.49 17.85 9.86
CA ASP A 108 9.51 16.92 10.99
C ASP A 108 9.48 15.46 10.52
N ALA A 109 10.61 15.01 9.97
CA ALA A 109 10.79 13.64 9.53
C ALA A 109 10.61 12.63 10.69
N ARG A 110 10.94 13.01 11.93
CA ARG A 110 10.74 12.15 13.09
C ARG A 110 9.26 11.89 13.34
N ALA A 111 8.42 12.94 13.40
CA ALA A 111 6.99 12.76 13.60
C ALA A 111 6.34 11.98 12.44
N PHE A 112 6.82 12.17 11.21
CA PHE A 112 6.41 11.35 10.07
C PHE A 112 6.69 9.85 10.30
N ARG A 113 7.92 9.50 10.71
CA ARG A 113 8.32 8.12 10.99
C ARG A 113 7.64 7.52 12.20
N ASP A 114 7.59 8.25 13.31
CA ASP A 114 6.90 7.82 14.54
C ASP A 114 5.41 7.51 14.28
N THR A 115 4.79 8.19 13.30
CA THR A 115 3.40 7.94 12.92
C THR A 115 3.26 6.72 12.01
N LEU A 116 4.09 6.57 10.97
CA LEU A 116 3.88 5.55 9.94
C LEU A 116 4.61 4.23 10.19
N ASP A 117 5.77 4.22 10.84
CA ASP A 117 6.54 3.00 11.07
C ASP A 117 5.76 1.92 11.85
N PRO A 118 4.98 2.27 12.90
CA PRO A 118 4.14 1.29 13.59
C PRO A 118 3.12 0.61 12.68
N THR A 119 2.71 1.26 11.58
CA THR A 119 1.69 0.76 10.64
C THR A 119 2.27 -0.15 9.56
N VAL A 120 3.60 -0.19 9.39
CA VAL A 120 4.27 -1.03 8.37
C VAL A 120 4.00 -2.53 8.56
N PRO A 121 4.08 -3.12 9.78
CA PRO A 121 3.70 -4.52 10.00
C PRO A 121 2.26 -4.85 9.58
N LEU A 122 1.30 -3.97 9.87
CA LEU A 122 -0.09 -4.12 9.43
C LEU A 122 -0.18 -4.12 7.90
N SER A 123 0.51 -3.18 7.25
CA SER A 123 0.53 -3.11 5.79
C SER A 123 1.09 -4.39 5.16
N ARG A 124 2.25 -4.84 5.63
CA ARG A 124 2.89 -6.08 5.16
C ARG A 124 1.98 -7.29 5.36
N LEU A 125 1.23 -7.35 6.47
CA LEU A 125 0.22 -8.39 6.67
C LEU A 125 -0.90 -8.29 5.63
N ILE A 126 -1.48 -7.10 5.42
CA ILE A 126 -2.59 -6.89 4.46
C ILE A 126 -2.17 -7.36 3.06
N PHE A 127 -0.96 -6.98 2.64
CA PHE A 127 -0.42 -7.26 1.32
C PHE A 127 0.39 -8.56 1.22
N ARG A 128 0.37 -9.42 2.25
CA ARG A 128 1.09 -10.72 2.21
C ARG A 128 0.62 -11.60 1.05
N ALA A 129 1.50 -12.46 0.56
CA ALA A 129 1.15 -13.44 -0.47
C ALA A 129 -0.07 -14.31 -0.08
N PRO A 130 -0.96 -14.67 -1.02
CA PRO A 130 -1.10 -14.12 -2.38
C PRO A 130 -1.56 -12.64 -2.37
N THR A 131 -0.75 -11.77 -2.96
CA THR A 131 -0.83 -10.30 -2.79
C THR A 131 -2.08 -9.71 -3.45
N GLN A 132 -2.56 -10.29 -4.55
CA GLN A 132 -3.75 -9.82 -5.27
C GLN A 132 -5.02 -9.70 -4.38
N TYR A 133 -5.06 -10.40 -3.24
CA TYR A 133 -6.15 -10.34 -2.26
C TYR A 133 -5.96 -9.31 -1.14
N TYR A 134 -5.02 -8.36 -1.27
CA TYR A 134 -4.84 -7.30 -0.26
C TYR A 134 -6.11 -6.49 0.01
N LYS A 135 -6.94 -6.30 -1.02
CA LYS A 135 -8.21 -5.55 -0.95
C LYS A 135 -9.16 -6.14 0.12
N THR A 136 -9.05 -7.44 0.40
CA THR A 136 -9.82 -8.10 1.46
C THR A 136 -9.49 -7.54 2.85
N GLY A 137 -8.22 -7.26 3.13
CA GLY A 137 -7.81 -6.60 4.39
C GLY A 137 -8.22 -5.14 4.46
N ILE A 138 -8.13 -4.41 3.35
CA ILE A 138 -8.57 -3.00 3.24
C ILE A 138 -10.07 -2.88 3.56
N VAL A 139 -10.91 -3.65 2.86
CA VAL A 139 -12.36 -3.63 3.08
C VAL A 139 -12.75 -4.16 4.47
N PHE A 140 -11.98 -5.11 5.01
CA PHE A 140 -12.20 -5.57 6.39
C PHE A 140 -11.99 -4.43 7.41
N LEU A 141 -10.94 -3.61 7.28
CA LEU A 141 -10.73 -2.45 8.14
C LEU A 141 -11.80 -1.37 7.93
N ALA A 142 -12.22 -1.14 6.68
CA ALA A 142 -13.31 -0.22 6.39
C ALA A 142 -14.61 -0.65 7.09
N TRP A 143 -14.91 -1.95 7.09
CA TRP A 143 -16.01 -2.53 7.84
C TRP A 143 -15.78 -2.41 9.35
N LEU A 144 -14.63 -2.76 9.92
CA LEU A 144 -14.43 -2.58 11.37
C LEU A 144 -14.65 -1.12 11.83
N ASN A 145 -14.28 -0.15 11.00
CA ASN A 145 -14.41 1.28 11.29
C ASN A 145 -15.79 1.90 10.97
N GLY A 146 -16.73 1.11 10.44
CA GLY A 146 -18.08 1.60 10.18
C GLY A 146 -18.22 2.48 8.94
N PHE A 147 -17.31 2.37 7.96
CA PHE A 147 -17.47 3.02 6.66
C PHE A 147 -18.47 2.28 5.75
N GLN A 148 -18.82 1.05 6.10
CA GLN A 148 -19.82 0.22 5.45
C GLN A 148 -20.46 -0.73 6.47
N ASP A 149 -21.68 -1.21 6.20
CA ASP A 149 -22.44 -2.03 7.17
C ASP A 149 -22.24 -3.54 7.03
N HIS A 150 -21.68 -3.99 5.91
CA HIS A 150 -21.47 -5.41 5.61
C HIS A 150 -20.01 -5.71 5.26
N PHE A 151 -19.57 -6.94 5.50
CA PHE A 151 -18.32 -7.47 4.97
C PHE A 151 -18.60 -8.40 3.78
N ILE A 152 -19.03 -7.78 2.68
CA ILE A 152 -19.33 -8.44 1.39
C ILE A 152 -18.59 -7.65 0.32
N MET A 153 -17.86 -8.34 -0.53
CA MET A 153 -17.05 -7.78 -1.60
C MET A 153 -17.51 -8.31 -2.95
N LEU A 154 -17.16 -7.56 -4.00
CA LEU A 154 -17.32 -8.01 -5.39
C LEU A 154 -16.71 -9.41 -5.58
N ASN A 155 -17.39 -10.24 -6.36
CA ASN A 155 -16.98 -11.61 -6.68
C ASN A 155 -16.77 -12.52 -5.45
N GLY A 156 -17.32 -12.18 -4.28
CA GLY A 156 -17.15 -12.97 -3.06
C GLY A 156 -15.75 -12.89 -2.46
N ALA A 157 -14.98 -11.84 -2.79
CA ALA A 157 -13.56 -11.72 -2.40
C ALA A 157 -13.32 -11.67 -0.87
N GLN A 158 -14.36 -11.46 -0.05
CA GLN A 158 -14.28 -11.54 1.41
C GLN A 158 -13.84 -12.94 1.90
N ALA A 159 -14.03 -13.99 1.10
CA ALA A 159 -13.64 -15.36 1.44
C ALA A 159 -12.20 -15.73 1.03
N MET A 160 -11.42 -14.81 0.45
CA MET A 160 -10.09 -15.10 -0.11
C MET A 160 -8.95 -15.11 0.91
N ARG A 161 -9.26 -14.92 2.20
CA ARG A 161 -8.29 -14.92 3.30
C ARG A 161 -8.79 -15.79 4.47
N PRO A 162 -7.91 -16.51 5.17
CA PRO A 162 -8.31 -17.38 6.27
C PRO A 162 -8.61 -16.59 7.55
N LEU A 163 -9.42 -17.13 8.46
CA LEU A 163 -9.82 -16.42 9.71
C LEU A 163 -8.64 -15.82 10.52
N PRO A 164 -7.49 -16.51 10.73
CA PRO A 164 -6.35 -15.93 11.44
C PRO A 164 -5.83 -14.62 10.82
N TYR A 165 -5.94 -14.45 9.51
CA TYR A 165 -5.58 -13.19 8.83
C TYR A 165 -6.36 -12.01 9.39
N PHE A 166 -7.68 -12.17 9.56
CA PHE A 166 -8.56 -11.12 10.08
C PHE A 166 -8.29 -10.84 11.56
N VAL A 167 -8.00 -11.88 12.35
CA VAL A 167 -7.62 -11.76 13.76
C VAL A 167 -6.32 -10.95 13.90
N ASP A 168 -5.32 -11.25 13.08
CA ASP A 168 -4.02 -10.57 13.14
C ASP A 168 -4.14 -9.12 12.64
N ILE A 169 -4.95 -8.85 11.61
CA ILE A 169 -5.26 -7.47 11.19
C ILE A 169 -5.94 -6.70 12.32
N PHE A 170 -6.93 -7.28 12.97
CA PHE A 170 -7.64 -6.64 14.08
C PHE A 170 -6.67 -6.22 15.19
N LYS A 171 -5.78 -7.14 15.60
CA LYS A 171 -4.77 -6.87 16.64
C LYS A 171 -3.76 -5.80 16.24
N LEU A 172 -3.25 -5.85 15.01
CA LEU A 172 -2.28 -4.87 14.53
C LEU A 172 -2.91 -3.50 14.34
N ALA A 173 -4.16 -3.44 13.86
CA ALA A 173 -4.90 -2.19 13.72
C ALA A 173 -5.18 -1.53 15.09
N ASP A 174 -5.54 -2.31 16.11
CA ASP A 174 -5.65 -1.84 17.49
C ASP A 174 -4.32 -1.27 18.01
N GLY A 175 -3.23 -2.04 17.85
CA GLY A 175 -1.89 -1.61 18.25
C GLY A 175 -1.37 -0.34 17.55
N CYS A 176 -1.96 0.03 16.42
CA CYS A 176 -1.65 1.26 15.68
C CYS A 176 -2.67 2.39 15.92
N GLY A 177 -3.70 2.18 16.75
CA GLY A 177 -4.76 3.18 16.97
C GLY A 177 -5.67 3.41 15.74
N LEU A 178 -5.76 2.44 14.82
CA LEU A 178 -6.50 2.57 13.55
C LEU A 178 -7.96 2.12 13.65
N LEU A 179 -8.41 1.70 14.83
CA LEU A 179 -9.81 1.39 15.11
C LEU A 179 -10.52 2.65 15.61
N ALA A 180 -11.08 3.43 14.69
CA ALA A 180 -11.75 4.71 14.98
C ALA A 180 -12.97 4.56 15.89
N LYS A 181 -13.61 3.37 15.89
CA LYS A 181 -14.76 3.02 16.74
C LYS A 181 -14.51 1.68 17.44
N PRO A 182 -13.70 1.64 18.52
CA PRO A 182 -13.25 0.38 19.12
C PRO A 182 -14.39 -0.56 19.52
N ASP A 183 -15.45 -0.05 20.14
CA ASP A 183 -16.60 -0.85 20.56
C ASP A 183 -17.31 -1.51 19.36
N LEU A 184 -17.49 -0.77 18.27
CA LEU A 184 -18.07 -1.27 17.02
C LEU A 184 -17.16 -2.32 16.38
N ALA A 185 -15.85 -2.07 16.35
CA ALA A 185 -14.88 -3.00 15.80
C ALA A 185 -14.88 -4.33 16.60
N VAL A 186 -14.95 -4.27 17.93
CA VAL A 186 -15.08 -5.44 18.81
C VAL A 186 -16.38 -6.19 18.55
N GLU A 187 -17.50 -5.49 18.45
CA GLU A 187 -18.80 -6.11 18.13
C GLU A 187 -18.76 -6.83 16.78
N ARG A 188 -18.22 -6.17 15.75
CA ARG A 188 -18.09 -6.72 14.40
C ARG A 188 -17.14 -7.92 14.37
N MET A 189 -16.00 -7.84 15.05
CA MET A 189 -15.06 -8.96 15.15
C MET A 189 -15.71 -10.16 15.86
N LYS A 190 -16.45 -9.95 16.94
CA LYS A 190 -17.22 -11.02 17.62
C LYS A 190 -18.26 -11.65 16.70
N LYS A 191 -18.99 -10.85 15.91
CA LYS A 191 -19.93 -11.35 14.91
C LYS A 191 -19.24 -12.21 13.85
N LEU A 192 -18.06 -11.81 13.38
CA LEU A 192 -17.28 -12.61 12.44
C LEU A 192 -16.88 -13.95 13.08
N LEU A 193 -16.32 -13.93 14.30
CA LEU A 193 -15.92 -15.15 15.02
C LEU A 193 -17.10 -16.12 15.21
N ALA A 194 -18.28 -15.60 15.56
CA ALA A 194 -19.49 -16.40 15.73
C ALA A 194 -19.93 -17.11 14.43
N VAL A 195 -19.74 -16.49 13.26
CA VAL A 195 -20.00 -17.14 11.95
C VAL A 195 -19.09 -18.35 11.74
N TYR A 196 -17.90 -18.35 12.32
CA TYR A 196 -16.95 -19.46 12.29
C TYR A 196 -17.09 -20.42 13.50
N GLY A 197 -18.09 -20.23 14.36
CA GLY A 197 -18.36 -21.08 15.52
C GLY A 197 -17.42 -20.87 16.72
N LEU A 198 -16.84 -19.66 16.84
CA LEU A 198 -15.97 -19.24 17.96
C LEU A 198 -16.65 -18.20 18.85
#